data_AF-A0AAE0SFN0-F1
#
_entry.id   AF-A0AAE0SFN0-F1
#
_cell.length_a   1.000
_cell.length_b   1.000
_cell.length_c   1.000
_cell.angle_alpha   90.00
_cell.angle_beta   90.00
_cell.angle_gamma   90.00
#
_symmetry.space_group_name_H-M   'P 1'
#
loop_
_entity.id
_entity.type
_entity.pdbx_description
1 polymer ?
#
loop_
_entity_poly.entity_id
_entity_poly.type
_entity_poly.pdbx_seq_one_letter_code
_entity_poly.pdbx_strand_id
1 'polypeptide(L)'
;MPMRIWLFAVFLVVVDSDKVLDYSLADYQYCDNNPCQHGGTCINHGNSYTCFCETGYYGINCHLDANECRSNPCRNGGTCEDQENGYICYCGPVYTGIYCELTKPLLHSRT
;
A
#
# COMPACT_ATOMS: atom_id res chain seq x y z
N MET A 1 0.27 -61.47 -14.66
CA MET A 1 1.43 -62.26 -15.17
C MET A 1 1.72 -61.74 -16.58
N PRO A 2 2.96 -61.38 -16.99
CA PRO A 2 4.28 -61.41 -16.33
C PRO A 2 4.79 -59.98 -16.00
N MET A 3 5.42 -59.69 -14.85
CA MET A 3 6.84 -59.86 -14.48
C MET A 3 7.86 -59.27 -15.48
N ARG A 4 8.50 -58.13 -15.11
CA ARG A 4 9.97 -57.90 -14.89
C ARG A 4 10.29 -56.39 -14.91
N ILE A 5 11.31 -55.80 -14.28
CA ILE A 5 12.22 -56.04 -13.14
C ILE A 5 12.73 -54.63 -12.77
N TRP A 6 12.82 -54.36 -11.47
CA TRP A 6 13.50 -53.27 -10.77
C TRP A 6 14.67 -52.55 -11.48
N LEU A 7 14.53 -51.25 -11.76
CA LEU A 7 15.65 -50.29 -11.80
C LEU A 7 15.18 -48.93 -11.25
N PHE A 8 15.56 -48.70 -10.00
CA PHE A 8 15.76 -47.44 -9.28
C PHE A 8 14.60 -46.45 -9.08
N ALA A 9 14.39 -46.17 -7.79
CA ALA A 9 13.56 -45.10 -7.29
C ALA A 9 13.96 -43.74 -7.86
N VAL A 10 13.01 -43.07 -8.52
CA VAL A 10 12.89 -41.62 -8.49
C VAL A 10 11.45 -41.32 -8.13
N PHE A 11 11.23 -41.12 -6.83
CA PHE A 11 10.10 -40.34 -6.34
C PHE A 11 10.15 -38.97 -7.01
N LEU A 12 8.98 -38.39 -7.33
CA LEU A 12 8.75 -37.09 -7.98
C LEU A 12 8.64 -37.15 -9.51
N VAL A 13 7.59 -37.77 -10.06
CA VAL A 13 6.55 -37.07 -10.85
C VAL A 13 5.35 -38.01 -10.88
N VAL A 14 4.26 -37.63 -10.21
CA VAL A 14 2.95 -38.24 -10.48
C VAL A 14 2.57 -37.90 -11.92
N VAL A 15 2.52 -38.92 -12.77
CA VAL A 15 1.88 -38.83 -14.09
C VAL A 15 0.43 -39.22 -13.86
N ASP A 16 -0.42 -38.23 -13.55
CA ASP A 16 -1.88 -38.37 -13.62
C ASP A 16 -2.40 -37.39 -14.68
N SER A 17 -3.23 -37.91 -15.57
CA SER A 17 -3.41 -37.42 -16.93
C SER A 17 -4.34 -36.20 -17.10
N ASP A 18 -4.72 -35.44 -16.06
CA ASP A 18 -5.60 -34.27 -16.25
C ASP A 18 -5.38 -33.08 -15.29
N LYS A 19 -4.35 -33.10 -14.44
CA LYS A 19 -3.97 -31.92 -13.66
C LYS A 19 -2.45 -31.88 -13.53
N VAL A 20 -1.81 -31.17 -14.45
CA VAL A 20 -0.56 -30.47 -14.10
C VAL A 20 -0.88 -29.78 -12.77
N LEU A 21 -0.17 -30.10 -11.69
CA LEU A 21 -0.21 -29.27 -10.49
C LEU A 21 0.45 -27.95 -10.87
N ASP A 22 -0.30 -27.16 -11.61
CA ASP A 22 0.04 -25.83 -12.01
C ASP A 22 -0.10 -24.99 -10.76
N TYR A 23 1.00 -24.90 -10.01
CA TYR A 23 1.19 -23.95 -8.92
C TYR A 23 1.27 -22.51 -9.48
N SER A 24 0.52 -22.23 -10.54
CA SER A 24 0.42 -20.96 -11.23
C SER A 24 -0.28 -19.98 -10.30
N LEU A 25 0.44 -18.92 -9.97
CA LEU A 25 -0.08 -17.76 -9.25
C LEU A 25 -1.20 -17.02 -10.03
N ALA A 26 -1.60 -17.53 -11.21
CA ALA A 26 -2.62 -16.93 -12.08
C ALA A 26 -4.04 -17.05 -11.58
N ASP A 27 -4.26 -17.78 -10.49
CA ASP A 27 -5.57 -17.88 -9.84
C ASP A 27 -5.66 -17.05 -8.54
N TYR A 28 -4.58 -16.36 -8.13
CA TYR A 28 -4.66 -15.47 -6.96
C TYR A 28 -5.25 -14.12 -7.36
N GLN A 29 -6.50 -13.87 -6.95
CA GLN A 29 -7.21 -12.64 -7.24
C GLN A 29 -6.83 -11.51 -6.26
N TYR A 30 -5.70 -10.86 -6.51
CA TYR A 30 -5.18 -9.73 -5.72
C TYR A 30 -6.20 -8.60 -5.49
N CYS A 31 -7.09 -8.34 -6.45
CA CYS A 31 -8.10 -7.29 -6.33
C CYS A 31 -9.27 -7.60 -5.37
N ASP A 32 -9.44 -8.84 -4.91
CA ASP A 32 -10.55 -9.19 -3.99
C ASP A 32 -10.44 -8.48 -2.64
N ASN A 33 -9.22 -8.15 -2.24
CA ASN A 33 -8.96 -7.43 -1.00
C ASN A 33 -9.00 -5.90 -1.18
N ASN A 34 -9.40 -5.40 -2.35
CA ASN A 34 -9.43 -3.97 -2.69
C ASN A 34 -8.14 -3.23 -2.30
N PRO A 35 -6.98 -3.62 -2.85
CA PRO A 35 -5.69 -3.04 -2.46
C PRO A 35 -5.53 -1.57 -2.87
N CYS A 36 -6.25 -1.10 -3.89
CA CYS A 36 -6.19 0.27 -4.39
C CYS A 36 -7.02 1.22 -3.51
N GLN A 37 -6.37 2.22 -2.93
CA GLN A 37 -7.00 3.24 -2.09
C GLN A 37 -7.53 4.42 -2.91
N HIS A 38 -8.28 5.31 -2.24
CA HIS A 38 -8.74 6.60 -2.80
C HIS A 38 -9.44 6.49 -4.17
N GLY A 39 -10.28 5.47 -4.36
CA GLY A 39 -11.04 5.28 -5.60
C GLY A 39 -10.25 4.68 -6.76
N GLY A 40 -9.00 4.25 -6.53
CA GLY A 40 -8.19 3.62 -7.56
C GLY A 40 -8.82 2.34 -8.14
N THR A 41 -8.70 2.15 -9.45
CA THR A 41 -9.21 0.97 -10.15
C THR A 41 -8.17 -0.16 -10.11
N CYS A 42 -8.55 -1.33 -9.59
CA CYS A 42 -7.67 -2.50 -9.51
C CYS A 42 -7.81 -3.40 -10.74
N ILE A 43 -6.68 -3.83 -11.31
CA ILE A 43 -6.65 -4.83 -12.38
C ILE A 43 -5.72 -5.98 -11.97
N ASN A 44 -6.25 -7.21 -11.99
CA ASN A 44 -5.46 -8.42 -11.75
C ASN A 44 -4.59 -8.75 -12.96
N HIS A 45 -3.41 -9.27 -12.67
CA HIS A 45 -2.48 -9.90 -13.60
C HIS A 45 -2.13 -11.28 -13.08
N GLY A 46 -1.71 -12.19 -13.96
CA GLY A 46 -1.50 -13.60 -13.61
C GLY A 46 -0.51 -13.87 -12.46
N ASN A 47 0.24 -12.90 -11.95
CA ASN A 47 1.01 -13.05 -10.70
C ASN A 47 1.15 -11.73 -9.93
N SER A 48 0.32 -10.74 -10.25
CA SER A 48 0.42 -9.39 -9.69
C SER A 48 -0.88 -8.60 -9.91
N TYR A 49 -0.89 -7.32 -9.55
CA TYR A 49 -1.97 -6.41 -9.87
C TYR A 49 -1.41 -5.02 -10.16
N THR A 50 -2.23 -4.20 -10.81
CA THR A 50 -1.95 -2.78 -11.01
C THR A 50 -3.13 -1.96 -10.50
N CYS A 51 -2.83 -0.88 -9.79
CA CYS A 51 -3.80 0.15 -9.44
C CYS A 51 -3.69 1.34 -10.40
N PHE A 52 -4.82 1.72 -11.02
CA PHE A 52 -4.96 2.97 -11.74
C PHE A 52 -5.51 4.03 -10.78
N CYS A 53 -4.65 4.96 -10.38
CA CYS A 53 -5.00 5.98 -9.40
C CYS A 53 -5.83 7.11 -10.01
N GLU A 54 -6.76 7.64 -9.21
CA GLU A 54 -7.46 8.88 -9.55
C GLU A 54 -6.48 10.07 -9.56
N THR A 55 -6.87 11.16 -10.22
CA THR A 55 -6.08 12.38 -10.27
C THR A 55 -5.75 12.89 -8.86
N GLY A 56 -4.46 13.10 -8.60
CA GLY A 56 -3.97 13.55 -7.31
C GLY A 56 -3.54 12.40 -6.37
N TYR A 57 -3.55 11.14 -6.81
CA TYR A 57 -3.02 10.02 -6.02
C TYR A 57 -1.96 9.23 -6.80
N TYR A 58 -1.04 8.61 -6.07
CA TYR A 58 0.05 7.82 -6.65
C TYR A 58 0.57 6.73 -5.70
N GLY A 59 1.58 6.00 -6.17
CA GLY A 59 2.12 4.80 -5.51
C GLY A 59 1.39 3.52 -5.92
N ILE A 60 1.97 2.37 -5.56
CA ILE A 60 1.49 1.04 -6.00
C ILE A 60 0.02 0.77 -5.65
N ASN A 61 -0.45 1.35 -4.54
CA ASN A 61 -1.79 1.20 -4.00
C ASN A 61 -2.58 2.52 -3.99
N CYS A 62 -2.13 3.55 -4.70
CA CYS A 62 -2.77 4.88 -4.68
C CYS A 62 -2.92 5.49 -3.28
N HIS A 63 -2.01 5.15 -2.36
CA HIS A 63 -2.08 5.56 -0.96
C HIS A 63 -1.40 6.92 -0.70
N LEU A 64 -0.60 7.40 -1.66
CA LEU A 64 0.08 8.69 -1.58
C LEU A 64 -0.79 9.75 -2.26
N ASP A 65 -1.01 10.86 -1.57
CA ASP A 65 -1.69 12.04 -2.12
C ASP A 65 -0.63 12.98 -2.72
N ALA A 66 -0.86 13.46 -3.93
CA ALA A 66 0.03 14.42 -4.61
C ALA A 66 -0.08 15.83 -4.06
N ASN A 67 -1.09 16.10 -3.22
CA ASN A 67 -1.14 17.26 -2.38
C ASN A 67 -1.36 16.81 -0.93
N GLU A 68 -0.28 16.67 -0.17
CA GLU A 68 -0.34 16.14 1.18
C GLU A 68 -1.18 17.03 2.13
N CYS A 69 -1.42 18.30 1.77
CA CYS A 69 -2.30 19.20 2.49
C CYS A 69 -3.80 18.93 2.31
N ARG A 70 -4.22 18.17 1.29
CA ARG A 70 -5.64 17.88 1.01
C ARG A 70 -6.36 17.20 2.17
N SER A 71 -5.63 16.39 2.94
CA SER A 71 -6.14 15.71 4.13
C SER A 71 -6.32 16.62 5.36
N ASN A 72 -5.95 17.91 5.26
CA ASN A 72 -5.88 18.88 6.35
C ASN A 72 -5.11 18.35 7.57
N PRO A 73 -3.81 18.00 7.41
CA PRO A 73 -3.04 17.36 8.48
C PRO A 73 -2.72 18.32 9.64
N CYS A 74 -2.62 19.62 9.38
CA CYS A 74 -2.27 20.63 10.39
C CYS A 74 -3.45 20.92 11.34
N ARG A 75 -3.28 20.61 12.62
CA ARG A 75 -4.27 20.83 13.68
C ARG A 75 -4.29 22.29 14.14
N ASN A 76 -5.30 22.62 14.95
CA ASN A 76 -5.38 23.91 15.67
C ASN A 76 -5.29 25.15 14.78
N GLY A 77 -5.81 25.06 13.55
CA GLY A 77 -5.79 26.17 12.58
C GLY A 77 -4.41 26.43 11.97
N GLY A 78 -3.49 25.46 12.04
CA GLY A 78 -2.22 25.55 11.32
C GLY A 78 -2.43 25.63 9.80
N THR A 79 -1.60 26.42 9.13
CA THR A 79 -1.61 26.50 7.66
C THR A 79 -0.72 25.40 7.09
N CYS A 80 -1.26 24.61 6.17
CA CYS A 80 -0.50 23.57 5.48
C CYS A 80 0.11 24.10 4.19
N GLU A 81 1.39 23.78 3.97
CA GLU A 81 2.06 23.99 2.69
C GLU A 81 2.52 22.64 2.12
N ASP A 82 2.09 22.39 0.89
CA ASP A 82 2.43 21.22 0.10
C ASP A 82 3.90 21.28 -0.34
N GLN A 83 4.61 20.16 -0.33
CA GLN A 83 6.01 20.06 -0.73
C GLN A 83 6.20 18.86 -1.66
N GLU A 84 7.28 18.82 -2.44
CA GLU A 84 7.54 17.77 -3.44
C GLU A 84 7.56 16.33 -2.86
N ASN A 85 7.75 16.17 -1.55
CA ASN A 85 7.81 14.86 -0.91
C ASN A 85 7.29 14.91 0.54
N GLY A 86 6.23 15.69 0.78
CA GLY A 86 5.62 15.85 2.09
C GLY A 86 4.92 17.20 2.25
N TYR A 87 4.80 17.68 3.49
CA TYR A 87 4.17 18.95 3.79
C TYR A 87 4.78 19.61 5.02
N ILE A 88 4.58 20.91 5.13
CA ILE A 88 4.96 21.71 6.29
C ILE A 88 3.71 22.30 6.93
N CYS A 89 3.59 22.18 8.25
CA CYS A 89 2.57 22.86 9.03
C CYS A 89 3.12 24.12 9.68
N TYR A 90 2.60 25.27 9.27
CA TYR A 90 2.83 26.55 9.92
C TYR A 90 1.87 26.74 11.10
N CYS A 91 2.40 26.52 12.30
CA CYS A 91 1.61 26.59 13.51
C CYS A 91 1.37 28.03 13.99
N GLY A 92 0.19 28.27 14.56
CA GLY A 92 -0.13 29.52 15.23
C GLY A 92 0.79 29.85 16.41
N PRO A 93 0.70 31.08 16.95
CA PRO A 93 1.63 31.59 17.95
C PRO A 93 1.68 30.75 19.23
N VAL A 94 0.60 30.06 19.59
CA VAL A 94 0.47 29.23 20.81
C VAL A 94 0.55 27.72 20.55
N TYR A 95 0.82 27.27 19.31
CA TYR A 95 0.91 25.85 18.95
C TYR A 95 2.28 25.48 18.37
N THR A 96 2.65 24.21 18.47
CA THR A 96 3.89 23.58 17.99
C THR A 96 3.67 22.10 17.71
N GLY A 97 4.69 21.39 17.24
CA GLY A 97 4.61 20.01 16.79
C GLY A 97 4.51 19.91 15.26
N ILE A 98 4.76 18.72 14.71
CA ILE A 98 4.77 18.47 13.26
C ILE A 98 3.38 18.72 12.67
N TYR A 99 2.33 18.44 13.44
CA TYR A 99 0.94 18.63 13.06
C TYR A 99 0.28 19.77 13.83
N CYS A 100 1.06 20.67 14.45
CA CYS A 100 0.57 21.73 15.33
C CYS A 100 -0.32 21.24 16.49
N GLU A 101 -0.11 20.01 16.95
CA GLU A 101 -0.92 19.30 17.93
C GLU A 101 -0.60 19.68 19.39
N LEU A 102 0.56 20.28 19.63
CA LEU A 102 1.03 20.64 20.97
C LEU A 102 0.80 22.13 21.22
N THR A 103 0.34 22.49 22.41
CA THR A 103 0.36 23.88 22.87
C THR A 103 1.77 24.27 23.30
N LYS A 104 2.28 25.42 22.84
CA LYS A 104 3.53 25.96 23.37
C LYS A 104 3.35 26.28 24.85
N PRO A 105 4.19 25.74 25.75
CA PRO A 105 4.17 26.18 27.12
C PRO A 105 4.50 27.67 27.14
N LEU A 106 3.63 28.47 27.75
CA LEU A 106 3.81 29.90 27.94
C LEU A 106 5.03 30.13 28.85
N LEU A 107 6.24 30.10 28.30
CA LEU A 107 7.47 30.45 29.01
C LEU A 107 7.65 31.97 29.15
N HIS A 108 6.56 32.76 29.04
CA HIS A 108 6.58 34.21 29.29
C HIS A 108 5.26 34.76 29.87
N SER A 109 4.77 34.16 30.95
CA SER A 109 3.81 34.85 31.83
C SER A 109 4.06 34.54 33.32
N ARG A 110 5.34 34.47 33.70
CA ARG A 110 5.77 34.72 35.08
C ARG A 110 6.79 35.86 35.06
N THR A 111 6.27 37.07 34.88
CA THR A 111 6.83 38.29 35.48
C THR A 111 6.09 38.53 36.77
#